data_AF-A0A286NWA8-F1
#
_entry.id   AF-A0A286NWA8-F1
#
_cell.length_a   1.000
_cell.length_b   1.000
_cell.length_c   1.000
_cell.angle_alpha   90.00
_cell.angle_beta   90.00
_cell.angle_gamma   90.00
#
_symmetry.space_group_name_H-M   'P 1'
#
loop_
_entity.id
_entity.type
_entity.pdbx_description
1 polymer ?
#
loop_
_entity_poly.entity_id
_entity_poly.type
_entity_poly.pdbx_seq_one_letter_code
_entity_poly.pdbx_strand_id
1 'polypeptide(L)'
;MTTRALHRWVLLAAVLGAFAPGCRHAPDLNPALDADGDGVLNGEDACPTARGLARLQGCPAKDTDGDGVEDALDTCPRRAGPASRDGCPIRDSDEDGVEDAKDACPRVFGPLERQGCPVEDPDRDGVEGAADKCPDEPGPASREGCPIRDADGDGVPDEEDACPTEEGLPALRGCPERDMDGDSVPDHRDNCPRERGAADNQGCPAARKQRVGIRPDRLELLERITFVPGTATLHPRVQPVLDNVAEVLLAHPRLGVIAVEGHTDNRGDPEVQREMTRARAEVVRDYLVERGVPADRLEAWGFGPDRPVGSNETSQGRAANRRLDLRIVTPRGRP
;
A
#
# COMPACT_ATOMS: atom_id res chain seq x y z
N MET A 1 -32.53 -58.88 -5.14
CA MET A 1 -32.53 -58.94 -3.66
C MET A 1 -33.66 -58.02 -3.20
N THR A 2 -34.89 -58.52 -2.97
CA THR A 2 -35.40 -59.00 -1.65
C THR A 2 -35.21 -57.92 -0.58
N THR A 3 -36.20 -57.36 0.11
CA THR A 3 -37.49 -57.90 0.61
C THR A 3 -38.25 -56.77 1.34
N ARG A 4 -39.60 -56.73 1.25
CA ARG A 4 -40.64 -56.59 2.33
C ARG A 4 -40.39 -55.60 3.51
N ALA A 5 -41.33 -54.87 4.11
CA ALA A 5 -42.80 -54.87 4.10
C ALA A 5 -43.35 -53.69 4.95
N LEU A 6 -44.55 -53.20 4.56
CA LEU A 6 -45.75 -52.87 5.38
C LEU A 6 -45.60 -52.12 6.72
N HIS A 7 -46.29 -50.98 6.85
CA HIS A 7 -47.53 -50.90 7.65
C HIS A 7 -48.43 -49.71 7.25
N ARG A 8 -49.68 -50.05 6.93
CA ARG A 8 -50.85 -49.16 6.80
C ARG A 8 -51.36 -48.79 8.20
N TRP A 9 -51.83 -47.56 8.37
CA TRP A 9 -53.04 -47.27 9.15
C TRP A 9 -53.89 -46.25 8.41
N VAL A 10 -55.15 -46.63 8.21
CA VAL A 10 -56.27 -45.85 7.65
C VAL A 10 -57.24 -45.62 8.81
N LEU A 11 -57.80 -44.42 8.93
CA LEU A 11 -59.11 -44.10 9.53
C LEU A 11 -59.37 -42.62 9.21
N LEU A 12 -59.98 -42.31 8.05
CA LEU A 12 -61.42 -42.19 7.78
C LEU A 12 -62.16 -41.15 8.65
N ALA A 13 -62.80 -40.24 7.92
CA ALA A 13 -63.41 -39.00 8.33
C ALA A 13 -64.65 -39.11 9.23
N ALA A 14 -64.91 -38.04 9.99
CA ALA A 14 -66.25 -37.66 10.42
C ALA A 14 -66.44 -36.16 10.14
N VAL A 15 -67.25 -35.86 9.13
CA VAL A 15 -67.87 -34.57 8.88
C VAL A 15 -68.95 -34.35 9.93
N LEU A 16 -68.90 -33.24 10.67
CA LEU A 16 -70.09 -32.60 11.25
C LEU A 16 -69.80 -31.10 11.36
N GLY A 17 -70.50 -30.31 10.56
CA GLY A 17 -70.56 -28.87 10.74
C GLY A 17 -71.23 -28.53 12.06
N ALA A 18 -70.68 -27.54 12.76
CA ALA A 18 -71.36 -26.88 13.86
C ALA A 18 -70.93 -25.42 13.88
N PHE A 19 -71.88 -24.58 13.48
CA PHE A 19 -72.15 -23.21 13.90
C PHE A 19 -71.12 -22.50 14.79
N ALA A 20 -70.78 -21.29 14.36
CA ALA A 20 -70.12 -20.25 15.14
C ALA A 20 -70.65 -20.18 16.59
N PRO A 21 -69.77 -20.12 17.61
CA PRO A 21 -70.20 -19.70 18.93
C PRO A 21 -70.15 -18.17 18.95
N GLY A 22 -71.32 -17.54 18.79
CA GLY A 22 -71.54 -16.28 19.47
C GLY A 22 -71.30 -16.50 20.97
N CYS A 23 -70.65 -15.54 21.63
CA CYS A 23 -70.33 -15.57 23.05
C CYS A 23 -71.52 -16.11 23.86
N ARG A 24 -71.33 -17.30 24.45
CA ARG A 24 -72.29 -17.85 25.40
C ARG A 24 -72.19 -17.00 26.65
N HIS A 25 -73.32 -16.44 27.09
CA HIS A 25 -73.41 -15.81 28.40
C HIS A 25 -72.94 -16.83 29.45
N ALA A 26 -71.92 -16.48 30.23
CA ALA A 26 -71.46 -17.30 31.34
C ALA A 26 -72.59 -17.41 32.39
N PRO A 27 -72.87 -18.61 32.93
CA PRO A 27 -73.88 -18.78 33.97
C PRO A 27 -73.34 -18.27 35.33
N ASP A 28 -74.20 -17.58 36.08
CA ASP A 28 -74.09 -17.26 37.52
C ASP A 28 -72.84 -16.51 38.02
N LEU A 29 -72.31 -15.54 37.27
CA LEU A 29 -71.38 -14.56 37.84
C LEU A 29 -72.16 -13.42 38.52
N ASN A 30 -71.80 -13.10 39.77
CA ASN A 30 -72.45 -12.02 40.52
C ASN A 30 -72.19 -10.67 39.82
N PRO A 31 -73.23 -9.93 39.38
CA PRO A 31 -73.06 -8.69 38.62
C PRO A 31 -72.28 -7.58 39.34
N ALA A 32 -72.23 -7.63 40.68
CA ALA A 32 -71.57 -6.62 41.52
C ALA A 32 -70.09 -6.94 41.83
N LEU A 33 -69.56 -8.06 41.32
CA LEU A 33 -68.16 -8.44 41.47
C LEU A 33 -67.41 -8.22 40.15
N ASP A 34 -66.09 -8.19 40.21
CA ASP A 34 -65.16 -8.21 39.08
C ASP A 34 -64.39 -9.52 39.17
N ALA A 35 -64.77 -10.50 38.34
CA ALA A 35 -64.32 -11.87 38.48
C ALA A 35 -62.94 -12.12 37.86
N ASP A 36 -62.54 -11.39 36.82
CA ASP A 36 -61.21 -11.51 36.21
C ASP A 36 -60.23 -10.42 36.66
N GLY A 37 -60.72 -9.38 37.34
CA GLY A 37 -59.91 -8.35 37.98
C GLY A 37 -59.38 -7.31 37.02
N ASP A 38 -60.10 -7.00 35.94
CA ASP A 38 -59.71 -6.02 34.93
C ASP A 38 -60.23 -4.59 35.20
N GLY A 39 -61.05 -4.42 36.25
CA GLY A 39 -61.63 -3.16 36.67
C GLY A 39 -63.02 -2.87 36.08
N VAL A 40 -63.60 -3.76 35.28
CA VAL A 40 -65.00 -3.71 34.82
C VAL A 40 -65.83 -4.72 35.63
N LEU A 41 -66.96 -4.29 36.19
CA LEU A 41 -67.83 -5.20 36.95
C LEU A 41 -68.49 -6.21 36.02
N ASN A 42 -68.71 -7.44 36.46
CA ASN A 42 -69.33 -8.53 35.68
C ASN A 42 -70.66 -8.13 35.00
N GLY A 43 -71.42 -7.19 35.58
CA GLY A 43 -72.67 -6.69 34.99
C GLY A 43 -72.48 -5.70 33.83
N GLU A 44 -71.31 -5.09 33.71
CA GLU A 44 -70.93 -4.13 32.67
C GLU A 44 -69.84 -4.69 31.73
N ASP A 45 -69.35 -5.89 32.02
CA ASP A 45 -68.29 -6.58 31.32
C ASP A 45 -68.88 -7.55 30.27
N ALA A 46 -68.45 -7.37 29.01
CA ALA A 46 -68.81 -8.22 27.89
C ALA A 46 -68.00 -9.53 27.86
N CYS A 47 -66.89 -9.60 28.59
CA CYS A 47 -66.04 -10.76 28.78
C CYS A 47 -65.67 -11.02 30.27
N PRO A 48 -66.64 -11.28 31.18
CA PRO A 48 -66.47 -11.33 32.65
C PRO A 48 -65.49 -12.37 33.25
N THR A 49 -64.74 -13.08 32.42
CA THR A 49 -63.84 -14.16 32.82
C THR A 49 -62.48 -14.07 32.14
N ALA A 50 -62.26 -13.04 31.32
CA ALA A 50 -61.07 -12.85 30.52
C ALA A 50 -60.67 -11.38 30.55
N ARG A 51 -59.64 -11.07 31.34
CA ARG A 51 -59.17 -9.70 31.56
C ARG A 51 -59.08 -8.90 30.27
N GLY A 52 -59.78 -7.78 30.22
CA GLY A 52 -59.81 -6.89 29.09
C GLY A 52 -59.50 -5.44 29.42
N LEU A 53 -59.89 -4.57 28.50
CA LEU A 53 -59.76 -3.13 28.64
C LEU A 53 -61.13 -2.53 28.86
N ALA A 54 -61.24 -1.58 29.79
CA ALA A 54 -62.50 -0.86 30.04
C ALA A 54 -63.11 -0.23 28.78
N ARG A 55 -62.27 0.24 27.84
CA ARG A 55 -62.70 0.81 26.55
C ARG A 55 -63.35 -0.23 25.60
N LEU A 56 -63.11 -1.51 25.84
CA LEU A 56 -63.67 -2.66 25.12
C LEU A 56 -64.72 -3.40 25.97
N GLN A 57 -65.29 -2.74 26.98
CA GLN A 57 -66.26 -3.32 27.92
C GLN A 57 -65.72 -4.60 28.54
N GLY A 58 -64.51 -4.56 29.08
CA GLY A 58 -63.88 -5.69 29.78
C GLY A 58 -63.44 -6.85 28.88
N CYS A 59 -63.52 -6.69 27.55
CA CYS A 59 -62.97 -7.68 26.62
C CYS A 59 -61.48 -7.44 26.29
N PRO A 60 -60.70 -8.52 26.08
CA PRO A 60 -59.33 -8.43 25.59
C PRO A 60 -59.26 -7.70 24.25
N ALA A 61 -58.23 -6.88 24.06
CA ALA A 61 -57.95 -6.30 22.75
C ALA A 61 -57.58 -7.43 21.76
N LYS A 62 -58.08 -7.33 20.54
CA LYS A 62 -57.74 -8.27 19.48
C LYS A 62 -56.35 -7.92 18.96
N ASP A 63 -55.46 -8.90 18.98
CA ASP A 63 -54.10 -8.86 18.45
C ASP A 63 -53.96 -10.12 17.59
N THR A 64 -54.05 -9.94 16.27
CA THR A 64 -54.22 -11.03 15.31
C THR A 64 -52.91 -11.75 15.01
N ASP A 65 -51.77 -11.07 15.06
CA ASP A 65 -50.45 -11.66 14.79
C ASP A 65 -49.57 -11.84 16.05
N GLY A 66 -50.03 -11.36 17.20
CA GLY A 66 -49.47 -11.66 18.51
C GLY A 66 -48.20 -10.89 18.82
N ASP A 67 -48.02 -9.70 18.24
CA ASP A 67 -46.82 -8.89 18.40
C ASP A 67 -46.86 -7.93 19.60
N GLY A 68 -47.99 -7.88 20.30
CA GLY A 68 -48.22 -7.02 21.46
C GLY A 68 -48.76 -5.63 21.13
N VAL A 69 -49.03 -5.33 19.85
CA VAL A 69 -49.78 -4.17 19.38
C VAL A 69 -51.19 -4.62 19.00
N GLU A 70 -52.20 -4.01 19.59
CA GLU A 70 -53.59 -4.34 19.27
C GLU A 70 -53.95 -3.98 17.82
N ASP A 71 -54.81 -4.77 17.16
CA ASP A 71 -55.28 -4.58 15.77
C ASP A 71 -55.73 -3.14 15.46
N ALA A 72 -56.20 -2.39 16.47
CA ALA A 72 -56.69 -1.02 16.32
C ALA A 72 -55.56 0.04 16.30
N LEU A 73 -54.39 -0.29 16.83
CA LEU A 73 -53.17 0.54 16.87
C LEU A 73 -52.08 -0.02 15.96
N ASP A 74 -52.26 -1.25 15.47
CA ASP A 74 -51.36 -1.93 14.56
C ASP A 74 -51.63 -1.52 13.10
N THR A 75 -50.58 -1.01 12.43
CA THR A 75 -50.60 -0.65 11.01
C THR A 75 -50.51 -1.88 10.11
N CYS A 76 -49.99 -3.00 10.64
CA CYS A 76 -49.85 -4.29 9.98
C CYS A 76 -50.50 -5.46 10.76
N PRO A 77 -51.85 -5.48 10.98
CA PRO A 77 -52.58 -6.44 11.85
C PRO A 77 -52.53 -7.94 11.50
N ARG A 78 -51.62 -8.39 10.65
CA ARG A 78 -51.46 -9.79 10.24
C ARG A 78 -49.99 -10.16 10.07
N ARG A 79 -49.06 -9.26 10.41
CA ARG A 79 -47.62 -9.43 10.26
C ARG A 79 -46.94 -8.78 11.46
N ALA A 80 -46.55 -9.62 12.40
CA ALA A 80 -45.90 -9.19 13.63
C ALA A 80 -44.74 -8.22 13.38
N GLY A 81 -44.72 -7.13 14.15
CA GLY A 81 -43.68 -6.13 14.16
C GLY A 81 -43.47 -5.52 15.55
N PRO A 82 -42.42 -4.71 15.74
CA PRO A 82 -42.23 -4.04 17.02
C PRO A 82 -43.21 -2.88 17.20
N ALA A 83 -43.64 -2.65 18.45
CA ALA A 83 -44.43 -1.48 18.82
C ALA A 83 -43.78 -0.13 18.45
N SER A 84 -42.45 -0.08 18.27
CA SER A 84 -41.74 1.11 17.78
C SER A 84 -42.03 1.47 16.32
N ARG A 85 -42.68 0.57 15.57
CA ARG A 85 -43.07 0.75 14.17
C ARG A 85 -44.56 0.45 13.97
N ASP A 86 -45.37 0.70 15.00
CA ASP A 86 -46.82 0.51 14.97
C ASP A 86 -47.22 -0.90 14.48
N GLY A 87 -46.53 -1.94 14.98
CA GLY A 87 -46.81 -3.35 14.66
C GLY A 87 -46.33 -3.83 13.28
N CYS A 88 -45.65 -2.99 12.50
CA CYS A 88 -45.14 -3.41 11.19
C CYS A 88 -43.74 -4.05 11.24
N PRO A 89 -43.49 -5.12 10.46
CA PRO A 89 -42.20 -5.80 10.42
C PRO A 89 -41.10 -4.89 9.87
N ILE A 90 -39.87 -5.08 10.37
CA ILE A 90 -38.68 -4.44 9.82
C ILE A 90 -38.40 -5.09 8.46
N ARG A 91 -38.21 -4.26 7.44
CA ARG A 91 -37.88 -4.73 6.10
C ARG A 91 -36.38 -4.67 5.89
N ASP A 92 -35.82 -5.79 5.49
CA ASP A 92 -34.42 -6.03 5.15
C ASP A 92 -34.47 -6.96 3.94
N SER A 93 -34.29 -6.39 2.74
CA SER A 93 -34.61 -7.03 1.47
C SER A 93 -33.50 -7.95 0.96
N ASP A 94 -32.27 -7.78 1.42
CA ASP A 94 -31.11 -8.63 1.09
C ASP A 94 -30.55 -9.42 2.29
N GLU A 95 -31.18 -9.29 3.45
CA GLU A 95 -30.94 -10.09 4.66
C GLU A 95 -29.52 -9.92 5.21
N ASP A 96 -28.95 -8.71 5.09
CA ASP A 96 -27.59 -8.41 5.54
C ASP A 96 -27.51 -7.89 6.99
N GLY A 97 -28.68 -7.70 7.62
CA GLY A 97 -28.81 -7.24 9.00
C GLY A 97 -28.92 -5.72 9.11
N VAL A 98 -28.97 -4.98 8.00
CA VAL A 98 -29.29 -3.56 7.93
C VAL A 98 -30.70 -3.39 7.35
N GLU A 99 -31.58 -2.68 8.05
CA GLU A 99 -32.93 -2.44 7.53
C GLU A 99 -32.89 -1.57 6.26
N ASP A 100 -33.78 -1.81 5.29
CA ASP A 100 -33.85 -1.10 3.99
C ASP A 100 -33.77 0.44 4.12
N ALA A 101 -34.27 1.00 5.23
CA ALA A 101 -34.28 2.43 5.48
C ALA A 101 -32.93 3.01 5.95
N LYS A 102 -32.04 2.15 6.45
CA LYS A 102 -30.67 2.48 6.91
C LYS A 102 -29.59 1.86 6.03
N ASP A 103 -29.99 0.98 5.13
CA ASP A 103 -29.13 0.35 4.17
C ASP A 103 -28.87 1.29 2.98
N ALA A 104 -27.59 1.50 2.67
CA ALA A 104 -27.15 2.27 1.52
C ALA A 104 -27.30 1.49 0.21
N CYS A 105 -27.37 0.16 0.29
CA CYS A 105 -27.55 -0.77 -0.82
C CYS A 105 -28.67 -1.81 -0.57
N PRO A 106 -29.97 -1.40 -0.43
CA PRO A 106 -31.11 -2.24 0.04
C PRO A 106 -31.51 -3.48 -0.76
N ARG A 107 -30.68 -3.96 -1.68
CA ARG A 107 -30.94 -5.11 -2.56
C ARG A 107 -29.68 -5.94 -2.80
N VAL A 108 -28.55 -5.57 -2.21
CA VAL A 108 -27.25 -6.19 -2.42
C VAL A 108 -26.57 -6.31 -1.07
N PHE A 109 -26.53 -7.54 -0.56
CA PHE A 109 -25.90 -7.87 0.72
C PHE A 109 -24.54 -7.19 0.93
N GLY A 110 -24.37 -6.52 2.07
CA GLY A 110 -23.10 -5.97 2.48
C GLY A 110 -22.85 -6.00 3.99
N PRO A 111 -21.60 -5.78 4.43
CA PRO A 111 -21.28 -5.72 5.86
C PRO A 111 -21.89 -4.49 6.55
N LEU A 112 -22.24 -4.65 7.82
CA LEU A 112 -22.76 -3.59 8.69
C LEU A 112 -21.82 -2.38 8.76
N GLU A 113 -20.49 -2.61 8.73
CA GLU A 113 -19.46 -1.58 8.73
C GLU A 113 -19.57 -0.63 7.52
N ARG A 114 -20.22 -1.07 6.44
CA ARG A 114 -20.43 -0.31 5.20
C ARG A 114 -21.90 0.04 4.96
N GLN A 115 -22.73 0.06 6.01
CA GLN A 115 -24.16 0.37 5.92
C GLN A 115 -24.87 -0.50 4.88
N GLY A 116 -24.54 -1.80 4.83
CA GLY A 116 -25.17 -2.77 3.94
C GLY A 116 -24.67 -2.77 2.49
N CYS A 117 -23.66 -1.98 2.15
CA CYS A 117 -23.07 -2.03 0.79
C CYS A 117 -21.95 -3.07 0.65
N PRO A 118 -21.89 -3.80 -0.49
CA PRO A 118 -20.89 -4.81 -0.75
C PRO A 118 -19.46 -4.23 -0.78
N VAL A 119 -18.48 -5.09 -0.53
CA VAL A 119 -17.06 -4.78 -0.76
C VAL A 119 -16.74 -5.10 -2.23
N GLU A 120 -16.32 -4.08 -2.99
CA GLU A 120 -15.88 -4.23 -4.37
C GLU A 120 -14.38 -4.50 -4.43
N ASP A 121 -13.99 -5.75 -4.15
CA ASP A 121 -12.59 -6.23 -4.17
C ASP A 121 -12.55 -7.69 -4.68
N PRO A 122 -12.60 -7.90 -6.01
CA PRO A 122 -12.70 -9.25 -6.59
C PRO A 122 -11.44 -10.09 -6.40
N ASP A 123 -10.26 -9.49 -6.42
CA ASP A 123 -8.97 -10.18 -6.29
C ASP A 123 -8.43 -10.25 -4.86
N ARG A 124 -9.07 -9.53 -3.92
CA ARG A 124 -8.85 -9.58 -2.47
C ARG A 124 -7.47 -9.08 -2.07
N ASP A 125 -6.97 -8.06 -2.76
CA ASP A 125 -5.70 -7.44 -2.45
C ASP A 125 -5.81 -6.31 -1.39
N GLY A 126 -7.04 -5.92 -1.04
CA GLY A 126 -7.36 -4.89 -0.06
C GLY A 126 -7.46 -3.48 -0.63
N VAL A 127 -7.40 -3.31 -1.95
CA VAL A 127 -7.69 -2.08 -2.70
C VAL A 127 -9.05 -2.24 -3.37
N GLU A 128 -9.94 -1.27 -3.16
CA GLU A 128 -11.34 -1.44 -3.55
C GLU A 128 -11.77 -0.49 -4.68
N GLY A 129 -12.68 -0.98 -5.52
CA GLY A 129 -13.43 -0.19 -6.49
C GLY A 129 -12.53 0.68 -7.38
N ALA A 130 -12.83 1.97 -7.47
CA ALA A 130 -12.10 2.89 -8.35
C ALA A 130 -10.64 3.18 -7.92
N ALA A 131 -10.28 2.85 -6.68
CA ALA A 131 -8.90 2.95 -6.20
C ALA A 131 -8.03 1.82 -6.76
N ASP A 132 -8.64 0.71 -7.16
CA ASP A 132 -7.98 -0.42 -7.79
C ASP A 132 -7.95 -0.23 -9.32
N LYS A 133 -6.74 -0.23 -9.89
CA LYS A 133 -6.49 -0.13 -11.33
C LYS A 133 -6.44 -1.49 -12.02
N CYS A 134 -6.36 -2.57 -11.25
CA CYS A 134 -6.28 -3.93 -11.73
C CYS A 134 -7.28 -4.87 -10.98
N PRO A 135 -8.62 -4.67 -11.10
CA PRO A 135 -9.64 -5.33 -10.25
C PRO A 135 -9.70 -6.85 -10.25
N ASP A 136 -8.95 -7.51 -11.13
CA ASP A 136 -8.92 -8.95 -11.33
C ASP A 136 -7.53 -9.56 -11.06
N GLU A 137 -6.52 -8.75 -10.71
CA GLU A 137 -5.13 -9.15 -10.54
C GLU A 137 -4.54 -8.52 -9.26
N PRO A 138 -4.27 -9.31 -8.21
CA PRO A 138 -3.94 -8.76 -6.91
C PRO A 138 -2.60 -8.00 -6.92
N GLY A 139 -2.58 -6.82 -6.31
CA GLY A 139 -1.40 -5.98 -6.20
C GLY A 139 -1.26 -5.24 -4.88
N PRO A 140 -0.11 -4.59 -4.64
CA PRO A 140 0.06 -3.78 -3.45
C PRO A 140 -0.68 -2.44 -3.57
N ALA A 141 -1.21 -1.95 -2.44
CA ALA A 141 -1.81 -0.61 -2.34
C ALA A 141 -0.88 0.53 -2.80
N SER A 142 0.44 0.36 -2.68
CA SER A 142 1.42 1.34 -3.19
C SER A 142 1.41 1.49 -4.72
N ARG A 143 0.73 0.59 -5.43
CA ARG A 143 0.56 0.58 -6.89
C ARG A 143 -0.90 0.57 -7.32
N GLU A 144 -1.78 1.06 -6.45
CA GLU A 144 -3.21 1.20 -6.77
C GLU A 144 -3.82 -0.16 -7.20
N GLY A 145 -3.48 -1.24 -6.47
CA GLY A 145 -4.00 -2.59 -6.71
C GLY A 145 -3.34 -3.36 -7.86
N CYS A 146 -2.41 -2.76 -8.61
CA CYS A 146 -1.78 -3.46 -9.73
C CYS A 146 -0.55 -4.29 -9.33
N PRO A 147 -0.39 -5.50 -9.89
CA PRO A 147 0.74 -6.37 -9.59
C PRO A 147 2.07 -5.77 -10.04
N ILE A 148 3.13 -6.11 -9.32
CA ILE A 148 4.51 -5.82 -9.72
C ILE A 148 4.89 -6.84 -10.79
N ARG A 149 5.19 -6.37 -12.00
CA ARG A 149 5.65 -7.20 -13.11
C ARG A 149 7.16 -7.29 -13.12
N ASP A 150 7.65 -8.48 -13.39
CA ASP A 150 9.06 -8.86 -13.47
C ASP A 150 9.12 -10.03 -14.47
N ALA A 151 9.25 -9.70 -15.76
CA ALA A 151 8.98 -10.63 -16.85
C ALA A 151 10.10 -11.66 -17.07
N ASP A 152 11.34 -11.33 -16.69
CA ASP A 152 12.47 -12.27 -16.68
C ASP A 152 12.77 -12.85 -15.30
N GLY A 153 12.18 -12.32 -14.22
CA GLY A 153 12.24 -12.91 -12.89
C GLY A 153 13.56 -12.66 -12.18
N ASP A 154 14.30 -11.62 -12.55
CA ASP A 154 15.61 -11.31 -11.98
C ASP A 154 15.54 -10.53 -10.64
N GLY A 155 14.32 -10.17 -10.22
CA GLY A 155 14.03 -9.46 -8.99
C GLY A 155 14.05 -7.94 -9.11
N VAL A 156 14.19 -7.39 -10.33
CA VAL A 156 14.00 -5.97 -10.66
C VAL A 156 12.66 -5.82 -11.40
N PRO A 157 11.71 -5.00 -10.90
CA PRO A 157 10.45 -4.77 -11.60
C PRO A 157 10.65 -4.22 -13.02
N ASP A 158 9.81 -4.62 -13.99
CA ASP A 158 9.89 -4.21 -15.41
C ASP A 158 10.03 -2.69 -15.62
N GLU A 159 9.39 -1.90 -14.75
CA GLU A 159 9.44 -0.43 -14.81
C GLU A 159 10.76 0.18 -14.31
N GLU A 160 11.53 -0.57 -13.53
CA GLU A 160 12.85 -0.22 -13.02
C GLU A 160 13.97 -0.95 -13.76
N ASP A 161 13.62 -1.94 -14.57
CA ASP A 161 14.51 -2.76 -15.36
C ASP A 161 14.85 -2.10 -16.70
N ALA A 162 16.15 -2.01 -16.99
CA ALA A 162 16.66 -1.50 -18.25
C ALA A 162 16.70 -2.58 -19.35
N CYS A 163 16.56 -3.86 -18.98
CA CYS A 163 16.51 -5.03 -19.83
C CYS A 163 15.36 -5.99 -19.44
N PRO A 164 14.06 -5.59 -19.47
CA PRO A 164 12.93 -6.32 -18.85
C PRO A 164 12.59 -7.72 -19.39
N THR A 165 13.42 -8.29 -20.26
CA THR A 165 13.20 -9.58 -20.91
C THR A 165 14.46 -10.44 -20.92
N GLU A 166 15.52 -10.01 -20.24
CA GLU A 166 16.82 -10.68 -20.16
C GLU A 166 17.33 -10.61 -18.72
N GLU A 167 17.30 -11.75 -18.00
CA GLU A 167 17.76 -11.83 -16.61
C GLU A 167 19.09 -11.10 -16.38
N GLY A 168 19.14 -10.25 -15.36
CA GLY A 168 20.32 -9.48 -15.01
C GLY A 168 20.57 -9.30 -13.53
N LEU A 169 21.43 -8.31 -13.23
CA LEU A 169 21.79 -7.98 -11.86
C LEU A 169 21.05 -6.71 -11.42
N PRO A 170 20.53 -6.65 -10.19
CA PRO A 170 19.97 -5.41 -9.63
C PRO A 170 20.95 -4.23 -9.67
N ALA A 171 22.26 -4.50 -9.51
CA ALA A 171 23.31 -3.48 -9.62
C ALA A 171 23.42 -2.85 -11.03
N LEU A 172 22.91 -3.53 -12.06
CA LEU A 172 22.90 -3.10 -13.45
C LEU A 172 21.50 -2.72 -13.94
N ARG A 173 20.54 -2.55 -13.02
CA ARG A 173 19.11 -2.32 -13.32
C ARG A 173 18.56 -3.41 -14.24
N GLY A 174 18.69 -4.65 -13.79
CA GLY A 174 18.17 -5.84 -14.43
C GLY A 174 18.84 -6.24 -15.74
N CYS A 175 19.96 -5.61 -16.11
CA CYS A 175 20.72 -6.03 -17.28
C CYS A 175 21.80 -7.08 -16.95
N PRO A 176 22.06 -8.05 -17.85
CA PRO A 176 23.14 -9.01 -17.69
C PRO A 176 24.52 -8.34 -17.73
N GLU A 177 25.50 -8.94 -17.05
CA GLU A 177 26.90 -8.57 -17.22
C GLU A 177 27.36 -8.91 -18.63
N ARG A 178 27.94 -7.92 -19.31
CA ARG A 178 28.56 -8.09 -20.62
C ARG A 178 30.07 -7.87 -20.49
N ASP A 179 30.84 -8.54 -21.33
CA ASP A 179 32.29 -8.42 -21.49
C ASP A 179 32.53 -8.36 -23.00
N MET A 180 32.50 -7.16 -23.55
CA MET A 180 32.42 -6.92 -24.99
C MET A 180 33.75 -7.22 -25.70
N ASP A 181 34.89 -7.04 -25.04
CA ASP A 181 36.20 -7.35 -25.62
C ASP A 181 36.76 -8.71 -25.20
N GLY A 182 36.20 -9.34 -24.17
CA GLY A 182 36.54 -10.69 -23.71
C GLY A 182 37.85 -10.75 -22.93
N ASP A 183 38.14 -9.73 -22.12
CA ASP A 183 39.32 -9.66 -21.26
C ASP A 183 39.10 -10.13 -19.82
N SER A 184 37.89 -10.62 -19.52
CA SER A 184 37.43 -11.08 -18.20
C SER A 184 37.15 -9.95 -17.19
N VAL A 185 37.13 -8.69 -17.62
CA VAL A 185 36.61 -7.56 -16.86
C VAL A 185 35.26 -7.16 -17.44
N PRO A 186 34.15 -7.27 -16.68
CA PRO A 186 32.84 -6.88 -17.19
C PRO A 186 32.78 -5.39 -17.59
N ASP A 187 32.07 -5.06 -18.67
CA ASP A 187 31.94 -3.72 -19.27
C ASP A 187 31.62 -2.62 -18.27
N HIS A 188 30.84 -2.91 -17.23
CA HIS A 188 30.44 -1.92 -16.22
C HIS A 188 31.56 -1.59 -15.21
N ARG A 189 32.68 -2.31 -15.27
CA ARG A 189 33.87 -2.18 -14.42
C ARG A 189 35.16 -2.03 -15.22
N ASP A 190 35.07 -2.12 -16.54
CA ASP A 190 36.19 -2.00 -17.46
C ASP A 190 36.31 -0.55 -17.94
N ASN A 191 37.45 0.10 -17.69
CA ASN A 191 37.67 1.46 -18.16
C ASN A 191 37.80 1.56 -19.70
N CYS A 192 38.06 0.44 -20.37
CA CYS A 192 38.24 0.30 -21.81
C CYS A 192 37.36 -0.82 -22.41
N PRO A 193 36.00 -0.76 -22.36
CA PRO A 193 35.08 -1.87 -22.72
C PRO A 193 35.16 -2.43 -24.16
N ARG A 194 36.09 -1.94 -24.98
CA ARG A 194 36.25 -2.31 -26.39
C ARG A 194 37.70 -2.67 -26.72
N GLU A 195 38.58 -2.70 -25.74
CA GLU A 195 40.02 -2.88 -25.92
C GLU A 195 40.60 -3.72 -24.79
N ARG A 196 40.85 -5.00 -25.07
CA ARG A 196 41.33 -5.96 -24.07
C ARG A 196 42.48 -5.42 -23.22
N GLY A 197 42.33 -5.56 -21.91
CA GLY A 197 43.35 -5.23 -20.94
C GLY A 197 43.53 -6.29 -19.87
N ALA A 198 44.17 -5.87 -18.78
CA ALA A 198 44.36 -6.70 -17.61
C ALA A 198 43.52 -6.14 -16.47
N ALA A 199 42.96 -7.03 -15.64
CA ALA A 199 42.11 -6.64 -14.51
C ALA A 199 42.82 -5.73 -13.49
N ASP A 200 44.15 -5.86 -13.33
CA ASP A 200 44.96 -5.01 -12.45
C ASP A 200 45.13 -3.57 -12.99
N ASN A 201 44.91 -3.38 -14.29
CA ASN A 201 44.84 -2.09 -14.98
C ASN A 201 43.42 -1.79 -15.49
N GLN A 202 42.40 -2.25 -14.75
CA GLN A 202 40.99 -1.92 -14.94
C GLN A 202 40.49 -2.19 -16.37
N GLY A 203 40.89 -3.33 -16.95
CA GLY A 203 40.47 -3.77 -18.28
C GLY A 203 41.09 -2.98 -19.44
N CYS A 204 42.06 -2.09 -19.15
CA CYS A 204 42.75 -1.34 -20.19
C CYS A 204 44.12 -1.93 -20.56
N PRO A 205 44.58 -1.73 -21.81
CA PRO A 205 45.93 -2.13 -22.24
C PRO A 205 47.02 -1.49 -21.37
N ALA A 206 48.10 -2.23 -21.08
CA ALA A 206 49.20 -1.80 -20.21
C ALA A 206 49.91 -0.49 -20.66
N ALA A 207 49.76 -0.12 -21.94
CA ALA A 207 50.27 1.16 -22.46
C ALA A 207 49.53 2.39 -21.88
N ARG A 208 48.31 2.20 -21.35
CA ARG A 208 47.48 3.26 -20.75
C ARG A 208 47.37 3.01 -19.25
N LYS A 209 48.20 3.72 -18.47
CA LYS A 209 48.14 3.66 -16.99
C LYS A 209 46.79 4.21 -16.52
N GLN A 210 45.98 3.34 -15.92
CA GLN A 210 44.74 3.75 -15.28
C GLN A 210 45.01 4.45 -13.94
N ARG A 211 44.23 5.50 -13.66
CA ARG A 211 44.31 6.36 -12.46
C ARG A 211 42.98 6.45 -11.74
N VAL A 212 41.95 5.81 -12.30
CA VAL A 212 40.61 5.71 -11.74
C VAL A 212 40.12 4.28 -11.94
N GLY A 213 39.30 3.77 -11.01
CA GLY A 213 38.57 2.52 -11.19
C GLY A 213 37.09 2.71 -10.91
N ILE A 214 36.23 1.96 -11.61
CA ILE A 214 34.78 2.01 -11.39
C ILE A 214 34.41 1.10 -10.22
N ARG A 215 33.70 1.64 -9.23
CA ARG A 215 33.07 0.91 -8.12
C ARG A 215 31.56 1.12 -8.17
N PRO A 216 30.75 0.29 -7.49
CA PRO A 216 29.29 0.41 -7.52
C PRO A 216 28.76 1.80 -7.16
N ASP A 217 29.46 2.52 -6.27
CA ASP A 217 28.97 3.74 -5.65
C ASP A 217 29.86 4.97 -5.89
N ARG A 218 30.99 4.80 -6.58
CA ARG A 218 31.98 5.87 -6.83
C ARG A 218 32.94 5.54 -7.96
N LEU A 219 33.60 6.57 -8.48
CA LEU A 219 34.86 6.42 -9.19
C LEU A 219 36.01 6.50 -8.17
N GLU A 220 36.72 5.39 -8.00
CA GLU A 220 37.86 5.29 -7.09
C GLU A 220 39.09 5.92 -7.73
N LEU A 221 39.52 7.06 -7.19
CA LEU A 221 40.75 7.72 -7.61
C LEU A 221 41.97 6.98 -7.03
N LEU A 222 42.84 6.46 -7.91
CA LEU A 222 44.10 5.81 -7.54
C LEU A 222 45.21 6.83 -7.24
N GLU A 223 45.01 8.08 -7.64
CA GLU A 223 45.91 9.21 -7.38
C GLU A 223 45.11 10.42 -6.87
N ARG A 224 45.68 11.18 -5.94
CA ARG A 224 44.97 12.30 -5.29
C ARG A 224 44.84 13.50 -6.21
N ILE A 225 43.65 14.08 -6.26
CA ILE A 225 43.44 15.42 -6.82
C ILE A 225 43.91 16.45 -5.77
N THR A 226 44.74 17.38 -6.23
CA THR A 226 45.38 18.41 -5.41
C THR A 226 45.23 19.78 -6.04
N PHE A 227 45.17 20.79 -5.18
CA PHE A 227 45.01 22.20 -5.55
C PHE A 227 46.21 23.00 -5.07
N VAL A 228 46.46 24.15 -5.69
CA VAL A 228 47.43 25.11 -5.18
C VAL A 228 46.96 25.57 -3.79
N PRO A 229 47.83 25.55 -2.75
CA PRO A 229 47.42 25.83 -1.37
C PRO A 229 46.61 27.11 -1.21
N GLY A 230 45.50 27.03 -0.48
CA GLY A 230 44.61 28.17 -0.22
C GLY A 230 43.75 28.62 -1.41
N THR A 231 43.83 27.95 -2.56
CA THR A 231 43.06 28.32 -3.76
C THR A 231 42.16 27.18 -4.25
N ALA A 232 41.33 27.45 -5.26
CA ALA A 232 40.60 26.47 -6.05
C ALA A 232 41.33 26.09 -7.37
N THR A 233 42.58 26.51 -7.55
CA THR A 233 43.34 26.24 -8.78
C THR A 233 43.91 24.82 -8.76
N LEU A 234 43.64 24.03 -9.80
CA LEU A 234 44.18 22.67 -9.94
C LEU A 234 45.70 22.69 -10.10
N HIS A 235 46.39 21.76 -9.43
CA HIS A 235 47.82 21.56 -9.65
C HIS A 235 48.03 20.83 -11.00
N PRO A 236 48.94 21.27 -11.90
CA PRO A 236 49.10 20.67 -13.23
C PRO A 236 49.31 19.15 -13.27
N ARG A 237 49.90 18.59 -12.19
CA ARG A 237 50.12 17.15 -12.02
C ARG A 237 48.85 16.31 -11.97
N VAL A 238 47.68 16.92 -11.73
CA VAL A 238 46.40 16.20 -11.64
C VAL A 238 45.71 16.04 -12.99
N GLN A 239 46.14 16.78 -14.02
CA GLN A 239 45.52 16.75 -15.34
C GLN A 239 45.44 15.31 -15.91
N PRO A 240 46.49 14.46 -15.84
CA PRO A 240 46.38 13.08 -16.32
C PRO A 240 45.36 12.23 -15.56
N VAL A 241 45.07 12.55 -14.28
CA VAL A 241 44.04 11.87 -13.49
C VAL A 241 42.67 12.28 -13.99
N LEU A 242 42.43 13.59 -14.14
CA LEU A 242 41.15 14.12 -14.62
C LEU A 242 40.86 13.74 -16.08
N ASP A 243 41.89 13.66 -16.92
CA ASP A 243 41.77 13.19 -18.30
C ASP A 243 41.30 11.74 -18.35
N ASN A 244 41.90 10.87 -17.54
CA ASN A 244 41.47 9.48 -17.44
C ASN A 244 40.06 9.34 -16.84
N VAL A 245 39.69 10.18 -15.86
CA VAL A 245 38.30 10.25 -15.37
C VAL A 245 37.33 10.64 -16.50
N ALA A 246 37.66 11.65 -17.30
CA ALA A 246 36.82 12.07 -18.42
C ALA A 246 36.67 10.95 -19.47
N GLU A 247 37.77 10.29 -19.84
CA GLU A 247 37.76 9.14 -20.75
C GLU A 247 36.83 8.03 -20.25
N VAL A 248 36.94 7.66 -18.97
CA VAL A 248 36.08 6.64 -18.36
C VAL A 248 34.62 7.07 -18.39
N LEU A 249 34.30 8.32 -18.05
CA LEU A 249 32.93 8.82 -18.08
C LEU A 249 32.33 8.83 -19.50
N LEU A 250 33.15 9.14 -20.50
CA LEU A 250 32.74 9.11 -21.92
C LEU A 250 32.55 7.68 -22.44
N ALA A 251 33.38 6.73 -22.00
CA ALA A 251 33.22 5.31 -22.32
C ALA A 251 31.95 4.70 -21.65
N HIS A 252 31.47 5.30 -20.56
CA HIS A 252 30.34 4.79 -19.78
C HIS A 252 29.18 5.78 -19.69
N PRO A 253 28.43 6.02 -20.78
CA PRO A 253 27.29 6.92 -20.78
C PRO A 253 26.16 6.48 -19.83
N ARG A 254 26.11 5.18 -19.47
CA ARG A 254 25.11 4.60 -18.58
C ARG A 254 25.44 4.75 -17.08
N LEU A 255 26.66 5.16 -16.71
CA LEU A 255 26.93 5.52 -15.31
C LEU A 255 26.03 6.68 -14.92
N GLY A 256 25.49 6.63 -13.70
CA GLY A 256 24.66 7.68 -13.14
C GLY A 256 25.37 9.04 -13.05
N VAL A 257 24.65 10.04 -12.55
CA VAL A 257 25.21 11.38 -12.31
C VAL A 257 26.38 11.27 -11.33
N ILE A 258 27.47 11.97 -11.59
CA ILE A 258 28.65 11.99 -10.72
C ILE A 258 28.62 13.25 -9.86
N ALA A 259 28.50 13.06 -8.55
CA ALA A 259 28.73 14.11 -7.58
C ALA A 259 30.23 14.23 -7.29
N VAL A 260 30.82 15.35 -7.71
CA VAL A 260 32.17 15.79 -7.38
C VAL A 260 32.10 16.43 -5.99
N GLU A 261 32.60 15.76 -4.97
CA GLU A 261 32.48 16.21 -3.59
C GLU A 261 33.81 16.70 -3.02
N GLY A 262 33.88 17.98 -2.64
CA GLY A 262 35.03 18.55 -1.95
C GLY A 262 34.90 18.45 -0.42
N HIS A 263 35.98 18.03 0.24
CA HIS A 263 36.04 17.85 1.70
C HIS A 263 37.32 18.47 2.29
N THR A 264 37.24 18.92 3.53
CA THR A 264 38.36 19.46 4.32
C THR A 264 38.48 18.79 5.68
N ASP A 265 39.53 19.13 6.43
CA ASP A 265 39.59 18.84 7.86
C ASP A 265 38.84 19.91 8.67
N ASN A 266 38.81 19.77 9.99
CA ASN A 266 38.09 20.71 10.87
C ASN A 266 38.84 22.02 11.17
N ARG A 267 39.87 22.42 10.40
CA ARG A 267 40.65 23.62 10.70
C ARG A 267 40.16 24.82 9.92
N GLY A 268 39.75 25.86 10.65
CA GLY A 268 39.26 27.11 10.10
C GLY A 268 37.74 27.21 10.17
N ASP A 269 37.19 28.27 9.57
CA ASP A 269 35.76 28.53 9.58
C ASP A 269 35.01 27.49 8.69
N PRO A 270 34.02 26.76 9.21
CA PRO A 270 33.30 25.74 8.44
C PRO A 270 32.54 26.28 7.22
N GLU A 271 32.00 27.50 7.29
CA GLU A 271 31.25 28.11 6.19
C GLU A 271 32.19 28.48 5.05
N VAL A 272 33.30 29.15 5.36
CA VAL A 272 34.36 29.44 4.38
C VAL A 272 34.91 28.16 3.75
N GLN A 273 35.02 27.08 4.53
CA GLN A 273 35.47 25.79 4.02
C GLN A 273 34.47 25.11 3.08
N ARG A 274 33.16 25.22 3.35
CA ARG A 274 32.12 24.74 2.43
C ARG A 274 32.15 25.49 1.10
N GLU A 275 32.28 26.81 1.14
CA GLU A 275 32.41 27.62 -0.09
C GLU A 275 33.67 27.26 -0.88
N MET A 276 34.82 27.17 -0.23
CA MET A 276 36.08 26.79 -0.88
C MET A 276 36.01 25.37 -1.48
N THR A 277 35.42 24.41 -0.76
CA THR A 277 35.29 23.04 -1.27
C THR A 277 34.28 22.94 -2.42
N ARG A 278 33.20 23.73 -2.40
CA ARG A 278 32.27 23.87 -3.53
C ARG A 278 33.01 24.41 -4.75
N ALA A 279 33.73 25.52 -4.61
CA ALA A 279 34.49 26.12 -5.72
C ALA A 279 35.53 25.14 -6.30
N ARG A 280 36.19 24.33 -5.46
CA ARG A 280 37.10 23.27 -5.92
C ARG A 280 36.41 22.17 -6.69
N ALA A 281 35.24 21.73 -6.22
CA ALA A 281 34.43 20.74 -6.93
C ALA A 281 33.94 21.28 -8.27
N GLU A 282 33.55 22.55 -8.34
CA GLU A 282 33.14 23.22 -9.58
C GLU A 282 34.28 23.29 -10.59
N VAL A 283 35.50 23.65 -10.16
CA VAL A 283 36.66 23.65 -11.05
C VAL A 283 36.94 22.26 -11.64
N VAL A 284 36.77 21.19 -10.85
CA VAL A 284 36.91 19.82 -11.35
C VAL A 284 35.79 19.46 -12.31
N ARG A 285 34.54 19.79 -11.98
CA ARG A 285 33.38 19.61 -12.88
C ARG A 285 33.64 20.30 -14.22
N ASP A 286 34.02 21.57 -14.19
CA ASP A 286 34.22 22.39 -15.39
C ASP A 286 35.37 21.84 -16.24
N TYR A 287 36.43 21.35 -15.62
CA TYR A 287 37.51 20.65 -16.31
C TYR A 287 36.99 19.40 -17.06
N LEU A 288 36.14 18.59 -16.42
CA LEU A 288 35.58 17.39 -17.06
C LEU A 288 34.62 17.76 -18.20
N VAL A 289 33.85 18.84 -18.04
CA VAL A 289 32.99 19.38 -19.11
C VAL A 289 33.83 19.85 -20.30
N GLU A 290 34.94 20.53 -20.06
CA GLU A 290 35.88 20.96 -21.12
C GLU A 290 36.46 19.75 -21.88
N ARG A 291 36.62 18.60 -21.22
CA ARG A 291 37.02 17.33 -21.85
C ARG A 291 35.86 16.57 -22.52
N GLY A 292 34.67 17.15 -22.56
CA GLY A 292 33.52 16.65 -23.31
C GLY A 292 32.51 15.86 -22.49
N VAL A 293 32.70 15.72 -21.17
CA VAL A 293 31.68 15.08 -20.32
C VAL A 293 30.43 15.96 -20.26
N PRO A 294 29.22 15.44 -20.55
CA PRO A 294 28.00 16.24 -20.47
C PRO A 294 27.79 16.86 -19.08
N ALA A 295 27.48 18.16 -19.04
CA ALA A 295 27.36 18.91 -17.79
C ALA A 295 26.22 18.41 -16.87
N ASP A 296 25.15 17.89 -17.46
CA ASP A 296 24.02 17.28 -16.75
C ASP A 296 24.37 15.95 -16.05
N ARG A 297 25.52 15.34 -16.39
CA ARG A 297 26.05 14.15 -15.72
C ARG A 297 26.95 14.47 -14.54
N LEU A 298 27.18 15.75 -14.24
CA LEU A 298 28.11 16.16 -13.21
C LEU A 298 27.44 17.15 -12.25
N GLU A 299 27.52 16.87 -10.97
CA GLU A 299 27.14 17.79 -9.91
C GLU A 299 28.37 18.13 -9.07
N ALA A 300 28.50 19.37 -8.62
CA ALA A 300 29.62 19.81 -7.78
C ALA A 300 29.12 20.14 -6.39
N TRP A 301 29.66 19.48 -5.36
CA TRP A 301 29.27 19.60 -3.95
C TRP A 301 30.44 19.97 -3.05
N GLY A 302 30.20 20.88 -2.10
CA GLY A 302 31.18 21.32 -1.10
C GLY A 302 30.67 21.03 0.29
N PHE A 303 31.28 20.06 0.97
CA PHE A 303 30.89 19.65 2.32
C PHE A 303 31.80 20.21 3.41
N GLY A 304 32.92 20.86 3.04
CA GLY A 304 33.88 21.35 4.02
C GLY A 304 34.26 20.24 5.01
N PRO A 305 34.18 20.49 6.34
CA PRO A 305 34.53 19.52 7.36
C PRO A 305 33.40 18.52 7.72
N ASP A 306 32.22 18.62 7.11
CA ASP A 306 30.98 18.03 7.63
C ASP A 306 30.87 16.50 7.42
N ARG A 307 31.71 15.93 6.54
CA ARG A 307 31.75 14.48 6.25
C ARG A 307 33.17 13.88 6.43
N PRO A 308 33.68 13.81 7.67
CA PRO A 308 35.00 13.26 7.94
C PRO A 308 35.03 11.73 7.75
N VAL A 309 36.12 11.23 7.16
CA VAL A 309 36.41 9.79 7.01
C VAL A 309 37.49 9.31 7.97
N GLY A 310 38.12 10.24 8.69
CA GLY A 310 39.12 9.95 9.71
C GLY A 310 39.09 10.96 10.85
N SER A 311 39.75 10.61 11.97
CA SER A 311 39.82 11.48 13.14
C SER A 311 40.56 12.78 12.83
N ASN A 312 39.90 13.92 13.09
CA ASN A 312 40.49 15.23 12.96
C ASN A 312 41.56 15.55 14.02
N GLU A 313 41.70 14.71 15.05
CA GLU A 313 42.74 14.85 16.07
C GLU A 313 44.13 14.46 15.55
N THR A 314 44.18 13.53 14.58
CA THR A 314 45.44 13.02 14.03
C THR A 314 45.84 13.72 12.73
N SER A 315 47.14 13.87 12.48
CA SER A 315 47.64 14.40 11.20
C SER A 315 47.19 13.54 10.01
N GLN A 316 47.20 12.21 10.18
CA GLN A 316 46.76 11.24 9.18
C GLN A 316 45.26 11.37 8.89
N GLY A 317 44.40 11.40 9.91
CA GLY A 317 42.96 11.53 9.72
C GLY A 317 42.58 12.86 9.09
N ARG A 318 43.20 13.98 9.48
CA ARG A 318 43.04 15.26 8.77
C ARG A 318 43.48 15.17 7.30
N ALA A 319 44.59 14.49 7.03
CA ALA A 319 45.06 14.29 5.66
C ALA A 319 44.12 13.39 4.83
N ALA A 320 43.40 12.46 5.45
CA ALA A 320 42.35 11.67 4.81
C ALA A 320 41.09 12.52 4.57
N ASN A 321 40.71 13.39 5.51
CA ASN A 321 39.54 14.26 5.37
C ASN A 321 39.69 15.29 4.24
N ARG A 322 40.89 15.83 4.04
CA ARG A 322 41.22 16.72 2.90
C ARG A 322 41.28 15.93 1.59
N ARG A 323 40.13 15.71 0.96
CA ARG A 323 39.98 14.88 -0.24
C ARG A 323 38.95 15.43 -1.20
N LEU A 324 38.93 14.85 -2.39
CA LEU A 324 37.88 15.02 -3.36
C LEU A 324 37.37 13.62 -3.72
N ASP A 325 36.06 13.43 -3.62
CA ASP A 325 35.41 12.16 -3.93
C ASP A 325 34.57 12.32 -5.22
N LEU A 326 34.49 11.26 -6.02
CA LEU A 326 33.63 11.19 -7.21
C LEU A 326 32.56 10.14 -6.96
N ARG A 327 31.40 10.56 -6.46
CA ARG A 327 30.30 9.69 -6.05
C ARG A 327 29.32 9.45 -7.19
N ILE A 328 28.89 8.20 -7.39
CA ILE A 328 27.81 7.90 -8.33
C ILE A 328 26.49 8.11 -7.60
N VAL A 329 25.64 9.00 -8.11
CA VAL A 329 24.32 9.31 -7.59
C VAL A 329 23.31 8.38 -8.26
N THR A 330 22.75 7.46 -7.48
CA THR A 330 21.60 6.65 -7.91
C THR A 330 20.31 7.46 -7.77
N PRO A 331 19.33 7.34 -8.69
CA PRO A 331 18.09 8.13 -8.68
C PRO A 331 17.31 8.13 -7.36
N ARG A 332 17.41 7.06 -6.56
CA ARG A 332 16.77 6.94 -5.23
C ARG A 332 17.50 7.67 -4.09
N GLY A 333 18.64 8.31 -4.36
CA GLY A 333 19.53 8.91 -3.37
C GLY A 333 19.81 10.39 -3.60
N ARG A 334 18.92 11.12 -4.28
CA ARG A 334 18.98 12.58 -4.29
C ARG A 334 18.69 13.05 -2.85
N PRO A 335 19.64 13.71 -2.17
CA PRO A 335 19.46 14.13 -0.79
C PRO A 335 18.28 15.09 -0.61
#